data_AF-A0A535RG92-F1
#
_entry.id   AF-A0A535RG92-F1
#
_cell.length_a   1.000
_cell.length_b   1.000
_cell.length_c   1.000
_cell.angle_alpha   90.00
_cell.angle_beta   90.00
_cell.angle_gamma   90.00
#
_symmetry.space_group_name_H-M   'P 1'
#
loop_
_entity.id
_entity.type
_entity.pdbx_description
1 polymer ?
#
loop_
_entity_poly.entity_id
_entity_poly.type
_entity_poly.pdbx_seq_one_letter_code
_entity_poly.pdbx_strand_id
1 'polypeptide(L)'
;MLLHRRVLGCLSEGRRPRQGHPADQVRHRQRRHHEHHADAVREPPVSDAADLGAGPARTFRRPLGGGWFLRQPSYFLYMVRELTVVFMTAWLVWFLYEVWLLKQKAFVSLNGNYAVLVFSVVCLLFTLYHAVTFLNLSGLILRIPIGDRFAPAVIVKGLAFGGLLFVTVVGGAVMVYLGYVKL
;
A
#
# COMPACT_ATOMS: atom_id res chain seq x y z
N MET A 1 38.43 -7.79 43.05
CA MET A 1 39.90 -7.94 43.10
C MET A 1 40.35 -8.31 41.69
N LEU A 2 41.11 -7.57 40.89
CA LEU A 2 41.87 -6.32 40.95
C LEU A 2 41.76 -5.71 39.53
N LEU A 3 41.28 -4.47 39.43
CA LEU A 3 41.17 -3.73 38.16
C LEU A 3 42.51 -3.05 37.85
N HIS A 4 43.11 -3.42 36.71
CA HIS A 4 44.39 -2.86 36.26
C HIS A 4 44.18 -1.46 35.66
N ARG A 5 44.42 -0.45 36.48
CA ARG A 5 44.40 0.99 36.14
C ARG A 5 45.60 1.32 35.26
N ARG A 6 45.37 1.61 33.97
CA ARG A 6 46.39 2.20 33.10
C ARG A 6 46.09 3.69 32.93
N VAL A 7 46.98 4.51 33.47
CA VAL A 7 47.00 5.97 33.36
C VAL A 7 47.68 6.34 32.04
N LEU A 8 46.92 6.89 31.10
CA LEU A 8 47.38 7.67 29.97
C LEU A 8 46.59 8.98 30.10
N GLY A 9 47.19 10.06 30.57
CA GLY A 9 48.12 10.87 29.80
C GLY A 9 47.39 12.18 29.53
N CYS A 10 47.87 13.25 30.15
CA CYS A 10 47.25 14.57 30.13
C CYS A 10 46.95 15.02 28.69
N LEU A 11 45.67 15.23 28.38
CA LEU A 11 45.26 15.95 27.17
C LEU A 11 45.18 17.44 27.52
N SER A 12 46.04 18.21 26.84
CA SER A 12 46.06 19.66 26.84
C SER A 12 44.68 20.23 26.50
N GLU A 13 44.21 21.10 27.37
CA GLU A 13 42.95 21.83 27.27
C GLU A 13 43.10 22.96 26.24
N GLY A 14 43.19 22.56 24.97
CA GLY A 14 43.38 23.44 23.83
C GLY A 14 42.11 23.58 22.99
N ARG A 15 41.49 24.77 23.08
CA ARG A 15 40.59 25.39 22.08
C ARG A 15 39.13 24.90 22.04
N ARG A 16 38.29 25.52 22.89
CA ARG A 16 36.83 25.61 22.70
C ARG A 16 36.50 26.29 21.35
N PRO A 17 35.68 25.70 20.47
CA PRO A 17 35.01 26.45 19.41
C PRO A 17 33.89 27.29 20.02
N ARG A 18 33.86 28.58 19.66
CA ARG A 18 32.77 29.53 19.98
C ARG A 18 31.40 28.90 19.67
N GLN A 19 30.45 29.09 20.58
CA GLN A 19 29.03 28.78 20.37
C GLN A 19 28.52 29.55 19.14
N GLY A 20 28.28 28.81 18.05
CA GLY A 20 27.52 29.28 16.91
C GLY A 20 26.01 29.24 17.21
N HIS A 21 25.29 30.20 16.65
CA HIS A 21 23.86 30.41 16.87
C HIS A 21 23.04 29.15 16.47
N PRO A 22 21.97 28.77 17.19
CA PRO A 22 21.24 27.51 16.96
C PRO A 22 20.68 27.36 15.53
N ALA A 23 20.40 28.47 14.86
CA ALA A 23 19.94 28.50 13.48
C ALA A 23 20.99 28.04 12.46
N ASP A 24 22.28 28.19 12.76
CA ASP A 24 23.37 27.78 11.85
C ASP A 24 23.64 26.27 11.91
N GLN A 25 23.29 25.61 13.02
CA GLN A 25 23.48 24.16 13.15
C GLN A 25 22.59 23.36 12.19
N VAL A 26 21.36 23.86 11.94
CA VAL A 26 20.42 23.23 10.99
C VAL A 26 20.98 23.32 9.57
N ARG A 27 21.53 24.48 9.20
CA ARG A 27 22.15 24.71 7.89
C ARG A 27 23.39 23.83 7.69
N HIS A 28 24.23 23.67 8.71
CA HIS A 28 25.39 22.77 8.64
C HIS A 28 25.02 21.28 8.59
N ARG A 29 23.95 20.86 9.29
CA ARG A 29 23.47 19.47 9.23
C ARG A 29 22.90 19.14 7.86
N GLN A 30 22.17 20.07 7.26
CA GLN A 30 21.57 19.91 5.93
C GLN A 30 22.61 20.00 4.81
N ARG A 31 23.63 20.85 4.96
CA ARG A 31 24.80 20.88 4.05
C ARG A 31 25.60 19.59 4.10
N ARG A 32 25.90 19.06 5.30
CA ARG A 32 26.58 17.76 5.43
C ARG A 32 25.79 16.59 4.85
N HIS A 33 24.46 16.60 4.97
CA HIS A 33 23.63 15.56 4.37
C HIS A 33 23.60 15.65 2.83
N HIS A 34 23.65 16.86 2.26
CA HIS A 34 23.77 17.05 0.81
C HIS A 34 25.17 16.75 0.28
N GLU A 35 26.22 17.11 1.01
CA GLU A 35 27.61 16.77 0.67
C GLU A 35 27.84 15.26 0.74
N HIS A 36 27.35 14.56 1.76
CA HIS A 36 27.41 13.10 1.80
C HIS A 36 26.61 12.42 0.68
N HIS A 37 25.52 13.03 0.20
CA HIS A 37 24.79 12.51 -0.96
C HIS A 37 25.50 12.83 -2.28
N ALA A 38 26.18 13.98 -2.38
CA ALA A 38 26.95 14.37 -3.56
C ALA A 38 28.26 13.57 -3.67
N ASP A 39 28.94 13.30 -2.55
CA ASP A 39 30.12 12.46 -2.50
C ASP A 39 29.78 10.97 -2.67
N ALA A 40 28.55 10.55 -2.36
CA ALA A 40 28.07 9.20 -2.69
C ALA A 40 27.75 9.02 -4.20
N VAL A 41 27.64 10.12 -4.95
CA VAL A 41 27.43 10.13 -6.42
C VAL A 41 28.74 10.43 -7.17
N ARG A 42 29.77 10.92 -6.48
CA ARG A 42 31.10 11.10 -7.07
C ARG A 42 31.83 9.77 -7.05
N GLU A 43 31.83 9.08 -8.18
CA GLU A 43 32.70 7.93 -8.40
C GLU A 43 34.14 8.30 -7.98
N PRO A 44 34.80 7.46 -7.15
CA PRO A 44 36.13 7.78 -6.67
C PRO A 44 37.09 7.92 -7.86
N PRO A 45 38.05 8.85 -7.82
CA PRO A 45 39.07 8.94 -8.85
C PRO A 45 39.79 7.60 -8.89
N VAL A 46 39.74 6.95 -10.06
CA VAL A 46 40.37 5.68 -10.35
C VAL A 46 41.87 5.86 -10.07
N SER A 47 42.32 5.42 -8.91
CA SER A 47 43.73 5.40 -8.55
C SER A 47 44.36 4.19 -9.24
N ASP A 48 45.21 4.45 -10.22
CA ASP A 48 45.94 3.49 -11.08
C ASP A 48 46.94 2.57 -10.33
N ALA A 49 46.70 2.20 -9.07
CA ALA A 49 47.65 1.46 -8.25
C ALA A 49 47.07 0.22 -7.52
N ALA A 50 45.87 -0.25 -7.91
CA ALA A 50 45.26 -1.47 -7.36
C ALA A 50 44.72 -2.41 -8.45
N ASP A 51 45.33 -2.40 -9.64
CA ASP A 51 44.98 -3.27 -10.76
C ASP A 51 45.66 -4.66 -10.66
N LEU A 52 45.35 -5.40 -9.60
CA LEU A 52 45.61 -6.84 -9.53
C LEU A 52 44.31 -7.58 -9.21
N GLY A 53 43.43 -7.66 -10.21
CA GLY A 53 42.62 -8.87 -10.41
C GLY A 53 41.19 -8.91 -9.87
N ALA A 54 40.58 -7.80 -9.48
CA ALA A 54 39.16 -7.76 -9.12
C ALA A 54 38.35 -6.93 -10.12
N GLY A 55 37.95 -7.55 -11.23
CA GLY A 55 36.99 -6.95 -12.15
C GLY A 55 35.68 -6.55 -11.44
N PRO A 56 34.90 -5.59 -11.98
CA PRO A 56 33.72 -5.06 -11.32
C PRO A 56 32.79 -6.20 -10.89
N ALA A 57 32.46 -6.25 -9.59
CA ALA A 57 31.63 -7.29 -9.01
C ALA A 57 30.30 -7.37 -9.76
N ARG A 58 30.12 -8.41 -10.59
CA ARG A 58 28.88 -8.61 -11.35
C ARG A 58 27.74 -8.85 -10.37
N THR A 59 26.82 -7.88 -10.28
CA THR A 59 25.60 -8.03 -9.50
C THR A 59 24.71 -9.08 -10.15
N PHE A 60 24.53 -10.23 -9.50
CA PHE A 60 23.66 -11.28 -10.01
C PHE A 60 22.18 -10.86 -9.87
N ARG A 61 21.49 -10.65 -11.00
CA ARG A 61 20.03 -10.49 -11.01
C ARG A 61 19.37 -11.85 -11.17
N ARG A 62 18.63 -12.27 -10.14
CA ARG A 62 17.85 -13.51 -10.21
C ARG A 62 16.63 -13.30 -11.14
N PRO A 63 16.43 -14.12 -12.18
CA PRO A 63 15.26 -14.01 -13.04
C PRO A 63 13.99 -14.37 -12.26
N LEU A 64 12.96 -13.53 -12.36
CA LEU A 64 11.60 -13.86 -11.92
C LEU A 64 10.87 -14.56 -13.07
N GLY A 65 10.52 -15.83 -12.89
CA GLY A 65 9.67 -16.55 -13.84
C GLY A 65 8.21 -16.10 -13.78
N GLY A 66 7.44 -16.32 -14.84
CA GLY A 66 6.02 -15.91 -14.93
C GLY A 66 5.11 -16.48 -13.83
N GLY A 67 5.44 -17.65 -13.28
CA GLY A 67 4.73 -18.28 -12.16
C GLY A 67 5.21 -17.86 -10.76
N TRP A 68 5.89 -16.70 -10.63
CA TRP A 68 6.46 -16.26 -9.35
C TRP A 68 5.43 -16.20 -8.22
N PHE A 69 4.18 -15.89 -8.54
CA PHE A 69 3.09 -15.73 -7.58
C PHE A 69 2.57 -17.05 -7.00
N LEU A 70 2.88 -18.19 -7.63
CA LEU A 70 2.50 -19.53 -7.12
C LEU A 70 3.43 -20.01 -6.01
N ARG A 71 4.55 -19.32 -5.77
CA ARG A 71 5.59 -19.76 -4.82
C ARG A 71 5.21 -19.55 -3.37
N GLN A 72 4.30 -18.60 -3.09
CA GLN A 72 3.87 -18.28 -1.74
C GLN A 72 2.39 -17.95 -1.73
N PRO A 73 1.61 -18.43 -0.74
CA PRO A 73 0.16 -18.18 -0.67
C PRO A 73 -0.20 -16.69 -0.62
N SER A 74 0.66 -15.85 -0.03
CA SER A 74 0.44 -14.39 0.00
C SER A 74 0.44 -13.76 -1.40
N TYR A 75 1.34 -14.19 -2.28
CA TYR A 75 1.38 -13.71 -3.67
C TYR A 75 0.21 -14.23 -4.49
N PHE A 76 -0.19 -15.49 -4.25
CA PHE A 76 -1.37 -16.05 -4.90
C PHE A 76 -2.64 -15.27 -4.51
N LEU A 77 -2.86 -15.03 -3.21
CA LEU A 77 -4.00 -14.25 -2.74
C LEU A 77 -3.96 -12.80 -3.25
N TYR A 78 -2.77 -12.20 -3.36
CA TYR A 78 -2.61 -10.90 -4.03
C TYR A 78 -3.10 -10.95 -5.48
N MET A 79 -2.69 -11.94 -6.26
CA MET A 79 -3.13 -12.07 -7.66
C MET A 79 -4.64 -12.33 -7.76
N VAL A 80 -5.21 -13.15 -6.87
CA VAL A 80 -6.66 -13.37 -6.77
C VAL A 80 -7.40 -12.06 -6.48
N ARG A 81 -6.87 -11.24 -5.57
CA ARG A 81 -7.43 -9.91 -5.28
C ARG A 81 -7.44 -9.04 -6.52
N GLU A 82 -6.35 -8.97 -7.28
CA GLU A 82 -6.32 -8.19 -8.51
C GLU A 82 -7.30 -8.75 -9.57
N LEU A 83 -7.42 -10.08 -9.67
CA LEU A 83 -8.33 -10.73 -10.61
C LEU A 83 -9.81 -10.38 -10.38
N THR A 84 -10.20 -10.10 -9.13
CA THR A 84 -11.60 -9.75 -8.80
C THR A 84 -12.14 -8.56 -9.59
N VAL A 85 -11.28 -7.61 -10.01
CA VAL A 85 -11.68 -6.43 -10.81
C VAL A 85 -12.29 -6.81 -12.15
N VAL A 86 -11.83 -7.92 -12.76
CA VAL A 86 -12.32 -8.39 -14.06
C VAL A 86 -13.78 -8.83 -13.94
N PHE A 87 -14.09 -9.63 -12.92
CA PHE A 87 -15.44 -10.10 -12.67
C PHE A 87 -16.39 -8.96 -12.32
N MET A 88 -15.96 -8.05 -11.44
CA MET A 88 -16.74 -6.87 -11.07
C MET A 88 -17.01 -5.96 -12.27
N THR A 89 -16.00 -5.72 -13.12
CA THR A 89 -16.15 -4.89 -14.32
C THR A 89 -17.08 -5.55 -15.33
N ALA A 90 -16.93 -6.85 -15.57
CA ALA A 90 -17.83 -7.60 -16.45
C ALA A 90 -19.29 -7.52 -15.97
N TRP A 91 -19.51 -7.70 -14.67
CA TRP A 91 -20.83 -7.57 -14.06
C TRP A 91 -21.39 -6.14 -14.18
N LEU A 92 -20.55 -5.10 -13.97
CA LEU A 92 -20.94 -3.70 -14.13
C LEU A 92 -21.33 -3.39 -15.58
N VAL A 93 -20.57 -3.85 -16.57
CA VAL A 93 -20.89 -3.66 -17.99
C VAL A 93 -22.21 -4.34 -18.34
N TRP A 94 -22.43 -5.55 -17.82
CA TRP A 94 -23.71 -6.25 -17.97
C TRP A 94 -24.87 -5.45 -17.37
N PHE A 95 -24.71 -4.96 -16.14
CA PHE A 95 -25.72 -4.14 -15.47
C PHE A 95 -26.05 -2.87 -16.26
N LEU A 96 -25.02 -2.17 -16.79
CA LEU A 96 -25.22 -0.99 -17.63
C LEU A 96 -25.93 -1.31 -18.94
N TYR A 97 -25.65 -2.47 -19.53
CA TYR A 97 -26.35 -2.96 -20.72
C TYR A 97 -27.84 -3.20 -20.43
N GLU A 98 -28.18 -3.80 -19.28
CA GLU A 98 -29.58 -3.95 -18.87
C GLU A 98 -30.26 -2.59 -18.69
N VAL A 99 -29.64 -1.64 -17.99
CA VAL A 99 -30.17 -0.26 -17.82
C VAL A 99 -30.44 0.42 -19.17
N TRP A 100 -29.54 0.25 -20.14
CA TRP A 100 -29.71 0.76 -21.50
C TRP A 100 -30.89 0.10 -22.22
N LEU A 101 -31.12 -1.19 -21.98
CA LEU A 101 -32.24 -1.94 -22.56
C LEU A 101 -33.59 -1.56 -21.94
N LEU A 102 -33.63 -1.28 -20.63
CA LEU A 102 -34.80 -0.71 -19.94
C LEU A 102 -35.25 0.59 -20.60
N LYS A 103 -34.30 1.49 -20.93
CA LYS A 103 -34.60 2.75 -21.60
C LYS A 103 -35.27 2.55 -22.97
N GLN A 104 -34.96 1.46 -23.66
CA GLN A 104 -35.53 1.15 -24.97
C GLN A 104 -36.87 0.40 -24.92
N LYS A 105 -37.41 0.10 -23.72
CA LYS A 105 -38.60 -0.75 -23.54
C LYS A 105 -38.46 -2.15 -24.19
N ALA A 106 -37.24 -2.55 -24.54
CA ALA A 106 -36.90 -3.86 -25.09
C ALA A 106 -36.36 -4.81 -23.99
N PHE A 107 -36.60 -4.46 -22.72
CA PHE A 107 -36.09 -5.22 -21.59
C PHE A 107 -36.81 -6.56 -21.47
N VAL A 108 -36.06 -7.64 -21.69
CA VAL A 108 -36.45 -8.99 -21.32
C VAL A 108 -35.53 -9.39 -20.18
N SER A 109 -36.09 -9.66 -19.00
CA SER A 109 -35.29 -10.00 -17.83
C SER A 109 -34.60 -11.36 -18.04
N LEU A 110 -33.29 -11.36 -18.24
CA LEU A 110 -32.49 -12.59 -18.27
C LEU A 110 -32.22 -13.16 -16.87
N ASN A 111 -32.70 -12.47 -15.83
CA ASN A 111 -32.61 -12.88 -14.43
C ASN A 111 -33.30 -14.22 -14.11
N GLY A 112 -34.16 -14.73 -15.01
CA GLY A 112 -34.72 -16.09 -14.91
C GLY A 112 -33.75 -17.20 -15.34
N ASN A 113 -32.59 -16.86 -15.92
CA ASN A 113 -31.61 -17.83 -16.37
C ASN A 113 -30.66 -18.22 -15.23
N TYR A 114 -30.63 -19.52 -14.89
CA TYR A 114 -29.74 -20.09 -13.87
C TYR A 114 -28.26 -19.72 -14.08
N ALA A 115 -27.79 -19.60 -15.32
CA ALA A 115 -26.41 -19.23 -15.60
C ALA A 115 -26.06 -17.81 -15.12
N VAL A 116 -26.98 -16.86 -15.31
CA VAL A 116 -26.81 -15.46 -14.89
C VAL A 116 -26.84 -15.36 -13.37
N LEU A 117 -27.69 -16.15 -12.71
CA LEU A 117 -27.72 -16.25 -11.25
C LEU A 117 -26.38 -16.76 -10.70
N VAL A 118 -25.88 -17.89 -11.20
CA VAL A 118 -24.59 -18.46 -10.77
C VAL A 118 -23.45 -17.46 -10.99
N PHE A 119 -23.40 -16.83 -12.16
CA PHE A 119 -22.40 -15.79 -12.45
C PHE A 119 -22.47 -14.61 -11.47
N SER A 120 -23.68 -14.14 -11.16
CA SER A 120 -23.88 -13.03 -10.22
C SER A 120 -23.47 -13.40 -8.80
N VAL A 121 -23.74 -14.62 -8.35
CA VAL A 121 -23.29 -15.12 -7.03
C VAL A 121 -21.77 -15.18 -6.97
N VAL A 122 -21.10 -15.66 -8.02
CA VAL A 122 -19.63 -15.67 -8.09
C VAL A 122 -19.08 -14.24 -8.05
N CYS A 123 -19.66 -13.32 -8.80
CA CYS A 123 -19.28 -11.91 -8.76
C CYS A 123 -19.49 -11.29 -7.38
N LEU A 124 -20.57 -11.64 -6.69
CA LEU A 124 -20.85 -11.19 -5.32
C LEU A 124 -19.77 -11.68 -4.35
N LEU A 125 -19.37 -12.95 -4.42
CA LEU A 125 -18.29 -13.50 -3.60
C LEU A 125 -16.96 -12.79 -3.85
N PHE A 126 -16.60 -12.55 -5.11
CA PHE A 126 -15.40 -11.78 -5.45
C PHE A 126 -15.47 -10.33 -4.99
N THR A 127 -16.64 -9.70 -5.09
CA THR A 127 -16.87 -8.33 -4.60
C THR A 127 -16.69 -8.26 -3.09
N LEU A 128 -17.22 -9.25 -2.34
CA LEU A 128 -17.06 -9.31 -0.90
C LEU A 128 -15.60 -9.53 -0.49
N TYR A 129 -14.89 -10.45 -1.17
CA TYR A 129 -13.46 -10.66 -0.96
C TYR A 129 -12.64 -9.38 -1.25
N HIS A 130 -12.95 -8.69 -2.35
CA HIS A 130 -12.32 -7.41 -2.70
C HIS A 130 -12.57 -6.34 -1.65
N ALA A 131 -13.83 -6.18 -1.22
CA ALA A 131 -14.21 -5.22 -0.18
C ALA A 131 -13.46 -5.50 1.14
N VAL A 132 -13.44 -6.76 1.60
CA VAL A 132 -12.75 -7.13 2.85
C VAL A 132 -11.25 -6.84 2.76
N THR A 133 -10.59 -7.20 1.66
CA THR A 133 -9.16 -6.94 1.50
C THR A 133 -8.86 -5.44 1.40
N PHE A 134 -9.64 -4.67 0.65
CA PHE A 134 -9.51 -3.22 0.56
C PHE A 134 -9.72 -2.53 1.92
N LEU A 135 -10.77 -2.90 2.64
CA LEU A 135 -11.06 -2.34 3.97
C LEU A 135 -10.00 -2.71 5.01
N ASN A 136 -9.40 -3.91 4.91
CA ASN A 136 -8.26 -4.27 5.75
C ASN A 136 -7.03 -3.40 5.45
N LEU A 137 -6.78 -3.04 4.18
CA LEU A 137 -5.69 -2.14 3.79
C LEU A 137 -5.99 -0.67 4.14
N SER A 138 -7.27 -0.29 4.25
CA SER A 138 -7.66 1.10 4.50
C SER A 138 -7.02 1.70 5.77
N GLY A 139 -6.94 0.94 6.86
CA GLY A 139 -6.32 1.40 8.11
C GLY A 139 -4.80 1.60 8.02
N LEU A 140 -4.14 1.01 7.01
CA LEU A 140 -2.72 1.21 6.75
C LEU A 140 -2.46 2.42 5.83
N ILE A 141 -3.33 2.63 4.84
CA ILE A 141 -3.16 3.64 3.79
C ILE A 141 -3.67 5.00 4.26
N LEU A 142 -4.82 5.05 4.94
CA LEU A 142 -5.42 6.31 5.40
C LEU A 142 -4.77 6.77 6.72
N ARG A 143 -3.83 7.70 6.59
CA ARG A 143 -3.23 8.42 7.72
C ARG A 143 -3.99 9.71 7.99
N ILE A 144 -5.04 9.61 8.80
CA ILE A 144 -5.87 10.76 9.17
C ILE A 144 -5.21 11.48 10.37
N PRO A 145 -4.78 12.74 10.22
CA PRO A 145 -4.24 13.50 11.35
C PRO A 145 -5.38 13.92 12.31
N ILE A 146 -5.18 13.69 13.60
CA ILE A 146 -6.06 14.10 14.69
C ILE A 146 -5.19 14.85 15.72
N GLY A 147 -5.18 16.18 15.61
CA GLY A 147 -4.27 17.03 16.38
C GLY A 147 -2.82 16.70 16.06
N ASP A 148 -2.03 16.37 17.09
CA ASP A 148 -0.60 16.03 16.95
C ASP A 148 -0.34 14.55 16.65
N ARG A 149 -1.39 13.72 16.51
CA ARG A 149 -1.28 12.27 16.34
C ARG A 149 -2.02 11.80 15.10
N PHE A 150 -1.69 10.60 14.62
CA PHE A 150 -2.49 9.95 13.58
C PHE A 150 -3.58 9.08 14.20
N ALA A 151 -4.72 8.99 13.52
CA ALA A 151 -5.81 8.09 13.89
C ALA A 151 -5.29 6.64 13.96
N PRO A 152 -5.64 5.88 15.01
CA PRO A 152 -5.32 4.46 15.08
C PRO A 152 -5.94 3.70 13.89
N ALA A 153 -5.14 2.83 13.25
CA ALA A 153 -5.59 2.00 12.13
C ALA A 153 -6.86 1.18 12.43
N VAL A 154 -7.05 0.78 13.70
CA VAL A 154 -8.23 0.05 14.18
C VAL A 154 -9.51 0.89 14.03
N ILE A 155 -9.46 2.19 14.33
CA ILE A 155 -10.62 3.09 14.23
C ILE A 155 -10.98 3.30 12.76
N VAL A 156 -9.98 3.55 11.91
CA VAL A 156 -10.17 3.73 10.46
C VAL A 156 -10.82 2.48 9.85
N LYS A 157 -10.27 1.30 10.13
CA LYS A 157 -10.84 0.02 9.68
C LYS A 157 -12.25 -0.18 10.23
N GLY A 158 -12.47 0.06 11.52
CA GLY A 158 -13.77 -0.10 12.17
C GLY A 158 -14.85 0.79 11.54
N LEU A 159 -14.53 2.06 11.28
CA LEU A 159 -15.42 2.98 10.58
C LEU A 159 -15.72 2.53 9.16
N ALA A 160 -14.73 2.01 8.44
CA ALA A 160 -14.92 1.56 7.07
C ALA A 160 -15.84 0.32 6.97
N PHE A 161 -15.65 -0.66 7.87
CA PHE A 161 -16.57 -1.80 7.97
C PHE A 161 -17.96 -1.38 8.48
N GLY A 162 -18.02 -0.46 9.45
CA GLY A 162 -19.28 0.11 9.94
C GLY A 162 -20.06 0.83 8.84
N GLY A 163 -19.37 1.62 8.01
CA GLY A 163 -19.95 2.28 6.84
C GLY A 163 -20.47 1.30 5.80
N LEU A 164 -19.70 0.25 5.49
CA LEU A 164 -20.16 -0.81 4.59
C LEU A 164 -21.45 -1.48 5.10
N LEU A 165 -21.48 -1.87 6.37
CA LEU A 165 -22.66 -2.47 7.00
C LEU A 165 -23.85 -1.53 6.96
N PHE A 166 -23.65 -0.27 7.33
CA PHE A 166 -24.70 0.75 7.33
C PHE A 166 -25.31 0.93 5.94
N VAL A 167 -24.50 1.12 4.90
CA VAL A 167 -24.97 1.28 3.52
C VAL A 167 -25.73 0.04 3.05
N THR A 168 -25.26 -1.16 3.41
CA THR A 168 -25.91 -2.42 3.03
C THR A 168 -27.29 -2.56 3.69
N VAL A 169 -27.38 -2.31 4.99
CA VAL A 169 -28.63 -2.43 5.76
C VAL A 169 -29.64 -1.38 5.33
N VAL A 170 -29.22 -0.11 5.26
CA VAL A 170 -30.11 0.99 4.88
C VAL A 170 -30.55 0.85 3.42
N GLY A 171 -29.62 0.57 2.51
CA GLY A 171 -29.93 0.36 1.10
C GLY A 171 -30.90 -0.81 0.88
N GLY A 172 -30.67 -1.93 1.58
CA GLY A 172 -31.57 -3.09 1.56
C GLY A 172 -32.96 -2.75 2.11
N ALA A 173 -33.04 -2.07 3.25
CA ALA A 173 -34.31 -1.65 3.85
C ALA A 173 -35.10 -0.71 2.92
N VAL A 174 -34.41 0.27 2.30
CA VAL A 174 -35.02 1.18 1.32
C VAL A 174 -35.53 0.43 0.10
N MET A 175 -34.75 -0.49 -0.46
CA MET A 175 -35.16 -1.33 -1.59
C MET A 175 -36.41 -2.16 -1.27
N VAL A 176 -36.45 -2.81 -0.10
CA VAL A 176 -37.61 -3.59 0.35
C VAL A 176 -38.83 -2.71 0.56
N TYR A 177 -38.66 -1.56 1.21
CA TYR A 177 -39.75 -0.60 1.43
C TYR A 177 -40.34 -0.09 0.11
N LEU A 178 -39.49 0.32 -0.85
CA LEU A 178 -39.94 0.78 -2.16
C LEU A 178 -40.62 -0.32 -2.97
N GLY A 179 -40.13 -1.56 -2.87
CA GLY A 179 -40.77 -2.73 -3.49
C GLY A 179 -42.15 -3.00 -2.90
N TYR A 180 -42.29 -2.87 -1.57
CA TYR A 180 -43.57 -3.03 -0.88
C TYR A 180 -44.60 -1.94 -1.22
N VAL A 181 -44.16 -0.69 -1.41
CA VAL A 181 -45.04 0.45 -1.71
C VAL A 181 -45.50 0.50 -3.18
N LYS A 182 -44.75 -0.14 -4.09
CA LYS A 182 -45.04 -0.14 -5.54
C LYS A 182 -45.73 -1.41 -6.07
N LEU A 183 -45.91 -2.44 -5.23
CA LEU A 183 -46.82 -3.56 -5.48
C LEU A 183 -48.21 -3.25 -4.92
#